data_AF-A0A6B3GMU5-F1
#
_entry.id   AF-A0A6B3GMU5-F1
#
_cell.length_a   1.000
_cell.length_b   1.000
_cell.length_c   1.000
_cell.angle_alpha   90.00
_cell.angle_beta   90.00
_cell.angle_gamma   90.00
#
_symmetry.space_group_name_H-M   'P 1'
#
loop_
_entity.id
_entity.type
_entity.pdbx_description
1 polymer ?
#
loop_
_entity_poly.entity_id
_entity_poly.type
_entity_poly.pdbx_seq_one_letter_code
_entity_poly.pdbx_strand_id
1 'polypeptide(L)'
;VYTTLSRLERDGLVVQDGADDAGHDLYAITDEGRTELRSWFETPVDRTSPPRDELAIKLAMAVGAPGVDIRDVIQSQRHHTLKAMQDYTRLKAQALADVPANRDEVAWLLVVEQLIFQAEAEARWLDHCESRLVRLAEAAATEPSAEPGPAATRGPARALTGRTRSQR
;
A
#
# COMPACT_ATOMS: atom_id res chain seq x y z
N VAL A 1 18.75 1.11 16.82
CA VAL A 1 19.67 2.26 16.94
C VAL A 1 21.11 1.81 17.17
N TYR A 2 21.40 1.02 18.22
CA TYR A 2 22.75 0.49 18.48
C TYR A 2 23.39 -0.25 17.29
N THR A 3 22.64 -1.11 16.60
CA THR A 3 23.15 -1.82 15.40
C THR A 3 23.47 -0.89 14.22
N THR A 4 22.81 0.26 14.13
CA THR A 4 23.10 1.28 13.12
C THR A 4 24.34 2.06 13.51
N LEU A 5 24.46 2.48 14.77
CA LEU A 5 25.65 3.19 15.27
C LEU A 5 26.92 2.35 15.14
N SER A 6 26.89 1.07 15.51
CA SER A 6 28.03 0.17 15.33
C SER A 6 28.43 0.00 13.85
N ARG A 7 27.48 0.09 12.91
CA ARG A 7 27.79 0.06 11.48
C ARG A 7 28.40 1.37 11.01
N LEU A 8 27.84 2.52 11.41
CA LEU A 8 28.39 3.83 11.07
C LEU A 8 29.81 4.00 11.62
N GLU A 9 30.08 3.50 12.83
CA GLU A 9 31.40 3.52 13.44
C GLU A 9 32.37 2.60 12.70
N ARG A 10 31.96 1.37 12.39
CA ARG A 10 32.75 0.44 11.57
C ARG A 10 33.07 1.02 10.19
N ASP A 11 32.12 1.72 9.60
CA ASP A 11 32.24 2.35 8.28
C ASP A 11 32.97 3.71 8.36
N GLY A 12 33.50 4.11 9.53
CA GLY A 12 34.31 5.32 9.71
C GLY A 12 33.53 6.64 9.71
N LEU A 13 32.21 6.60 9.65
CA LEU A 13 31.33 7.78 9.52
C LEU A 13 31.08 8.48 10.87
N VAL A 14 31.19 7.76 11.97
CA VAL A 14 31.12 8.29 13.34
C VAL A 14 32.21 7.67 14.20
N VAL A 15 32.51 8.28 15.34
CA VAL A 15 33.44 7.75 16.35
C VAL A 15 32.82 7.91 17.73
N GLN A 16 33.03 6.95 18.62
CA GLN A 16 32.64 7.10 20.03
C GLN A 16 33.44 8.24 20.68
N ASP A 17 32.74 9.19 21.28
CA ASP A 17 33.29 10.40 21.90
C ASP A 17 32.76 10.54 23.33
N GLY A 18 33.06 9.54 24.16
CA GLY A 18 32.72 9.50 25.57
C GLY A 18 31.36 8.87 25.87
N ALA A 19 30.82 9.21 27.04
CA ALA A 19 29.53 8.75 27.52
C ALA A 19 28.85 9.87 28.32
N ASP A 20 27.51 9.88 28.35
CA ASP A 20 26.76 10.82 29.17
C ASP A 20 26.74 10.43 30.66
N ASP A 21 26.13 11.28 31.50
CA ASP A 21 25.99 11.04 32.95
C ASP A 21 25.16 9.78 33.28
N ALA A 22 24.41 9.24 32.32
CA ALA A 22 23.64 8.00 32.43
C ALA A 22 24.42 6.77 31.91
N GLY A 23 25.65 6.95 31.42
CA GLY A 23 26.50 5.89 30.89
C GLY A 23 26.17 5.46 29.46
N HIS A 24 25.44 6.28 28.69
CA HIS A 24 25.19 6.04 27.28
C HIS A 24 26.35 6.55 26.42
N ASP A 25 26.85 5.69 25.54
CA ASP A 25 27.91 6.05 24.58
C ASP A 25 27.48 7.23 23.70
N LEU A 26 28.31 8.28 23.70
CA LEU A 26 28.15 9.44 22.84
C LEU A 26 28.97 9.22 21.57
N TYR A 27 28.46 9.70 20.43
CA TYR A 27 29.12 9.56 19.13
C TYR A 27 29.27 10.92 18.45
N ALA A 28 30.44 11.17 17.89
CA ALA A 28 30.74 12.35 17.08
C ALA A 28 30.84 11.95 15.59
N ILE A 29 30.29 12.79 14.71
CA ILE A 29 30.42 12.59 13.25
C ILE A 29 31.84 12.93 12.79
N THR A 30 32.43 12.07 11.96
CA THR A 30 33.76 12.29 11.37
C THR A 30 33.69 13.19 10.13
N ASP A 31 34.83 13.64 9.60
CA ASP A 31 34.87 14.40 8.35
C ASP A 31 34.41 13.55 7.14
N GLU A 32 34.67 12.25 7.17
CA GLU A 32 34.15 11.29 6.21
C GLU A 32 32.62 11.22 6.31
N GLY A 33 32.09 11.08 7.54
CA GLY A 33 30.65 11.11 7.81
C GLY A 33 29.98 12.41 7.34
N ARG A 34 30.62 13.56 7.51
CA ARG A 34 30.11 14.85 7.01
C ARG A 34 30.11 14.93 5.49
N THR A 35 31.07 14.29 4.83
CA THR A 35 31.14 14.23 3.36
C THR A 35 30.06 13.32 2.82
N GLU A 36 29.88 12.14 3.43
CA GLU A 36 28.79 11.23 3.11
C GLU A 36 27.42 11.87 3.32
N LEU A 37 27.22 12.58 4.44
CA LEU A 37 25.97 13.29 4.72
C LEU A 37 25.67 14.37 3.68
N ARG A 38 26.67 15.11 3.20
CA ARG A 38 26.50 16.08 2.11
C ARG A 38 26.10 15.40 0.81
N SER A 39 26.78 14.32 0.45
CA SER A 39 26.44 13.53 -0.73
C SER A 39 25.01 12.98 -0.65
N TRP A 40 24.59 12.53 0.53
CA TRP A 40 23.22 12.07 0.76
C TRP A 40 22.17 13.16 0.53
N PHE A 41 22.40 14.39 0.99
CA PHE A 41 21.49 15.52 0.73
C PHE A 41 21.39 15.88 -0.76
N GLU A 42 22.45 15.66 -1.53
CA GLU A 42 22.48 15.95 -2.97
C GLU A 42 21.91 14.81 -3.83
N THR A 43 21.86 13.60 -3.27
CA THR A 43 21.40 12.40 -3.99
C THR A 43 19.88 12.33 -3.99
N PRO A 44 19.22 12.31 -5.18
CA PRO A 44 17.78 12.12 -5.25
C PRO A 44 17.33 10.76 -4.70
N VAL A 45 16.16 10.72 -4.08
CA VAL A 45 15.54 9.47 -3.65
C VAL A 45 14.94 8.75 -4.87
N ASP A 46 15.53 7.59 -5.22
CA ASP A 46 15.03 6.76 -6.32
C ASP A 46 13.64 6.18 -6.02
N ARG A 47 12.77 6.17 -7.03
CA ARG A 47 11.39 5.64 -6.99
C ARG A 47 11.15 4.49 -7.97
N THR A 48 12.20 3.94 -8.60
CA THR A 48 12.07 2.85 -9.59
C THR A 48 11.59 1.53 -8.99
N SER A 49 11.79 1.30 -7.69
CA SER A 49 11.25 0.16 -6.94
C SER A 49 10.57 0.65 -5.67
N PRO A 50 9.35 1.19 -5.76
CA PRO A 50 8.65 1.68 -4.58
C PRO A 50 8.43 0.54 -3.59
N PRO A 51 8.46 0.82 -2.27
CA PRO A 51 8.07 -0.15 -1.26
C PRO A 51 6.72 -0.77 -1.58
N ARG A 52 6.56 -2.04 -1.21
CA ARG A 52 5.32 -2.79 -1.41
C ARG A 52 4.14 -2.06 -0.74
N ASP A 53 3.19 -1.59 -1.54
CA ASP A 53 1.97 -0.94 -1.05
C ASP A 53 0.93 -1.99 -0.62
N GLU A 54 0.81 -2.18 0.69
CA GLU A 54 -0.09 -3.15 1.30
C GLU A 54 -1.56 -2.92 0.92
N LEU A 55 -2.00 -1.66 0.86
CA LEU A 55 -3.38 -1.31 0.55
C LEU A 55 -3.71 -1.63 -0.91
N ALA A 56 -2.81 -1.31 -1.84
CA ALA A 56 -2.94 -1.68 -3.26
C ALA A 56 -3.11 -3.19 -3.43
N ILE A 57 -2.31 -3.98 -2.71
CA ILE A 57 -2.39 -5.44 -2.75
C ILE A 57 -3.69 -5.93 -2.16
N LYS A 58 -4.11 -5.38 -1.01
CA LYS A 58 -5.37 -5.73 -0.35
C LYS A 58 -6.55 -5.51 -1.28
N LEU A 59 -6.63 -4.37 -1.97
CA LEU A 59 -7.69 -4.09 -2.94
C LEU A 59 -7.62 -5.03 -4.15
N ALA A 60 -6.42 -5.28 -4.70
CA ALA A 60 -6.25 -6.21 -5.82
C ALA A 60 -6.72 -7.63 -5.47
N MET A 61 -6.41 -8.10 -4.26
CA MET A 61 -6.86 -9.41 -3.78
C MET A 61 -8.37 -9.44 -3.52
N ALA A 62 -8.94 -8.36 -2.97
CA ALA A 62 -10.38 -8.28 -2.69
C ALA A 62 -11.25 -8.43 -3.95
N VAL A 63 -10.78 -8.00 -5.13
CA VAL A 63 -11.51 -8.13 -6.40
C VAL A 63 -11.79 -9.60 -6.76
N GLY A 64 -10.88 -10.52 -6.44
CA GLY A 64 -10.98 -11.94 -6.78
C GLY A 64 -11.43 -12.85 -5.64
N ALA A 65 -11.65 -12.31 -4.44
CA ALA A 65 -11.90 -13.10 -3.24
C ALA A 65 -13.40 -13.36 -3.02
N PRO A 66 -13.87 -14.63 -3.03
CA PRO A 66 -15.26 -14.95 -2.73
C PRO A 66 -15.65 -14.51 -1.31
N GLY A 67 -16.80 -13.85 -1.18
CA GLY A 67 -17.33 -13.42 0.12
C GLY A 67 -16.71 -12.15 0.70
N VAL A 68 -15.80 -11.48 -0.01
CA VAL A 68 -15.27 -10.17 0.37
C VAL A 68 -16.09 -9.08 -0.30
N ASP A 69 -16.71 -8.19 0.50
CA ASP A 69 -17.28 -6.95 -0.02
C ASP A 69 -16.18 -5.90 -0.15
N ILE A 70 -15.75 -5.65 -1.38
CA ILE A 70 -14.73 -4.65 -1.68
C ILE A 70 -15.17 -3.22 -1.32
N ARG A 71 -16.48 -2.92 -1.34
CA ARG A 71 -17.00 -1.63 -0.91
C ARG A 71 -16.73 -1.43 0.58
N ASP A 72 -16.99 -2.44 1.39
CA ASP A 72 -16.71 -2.39 2.84
C ASP A 72 -15.22 -2.20 3.11
N VAL A 73 -14.34 -2.86 2.34
CA VAL A 73 -12.88 -2.68 2.45
C VAL A 73 -12.48 -1.23 2.16
N ILE A 74 -13.00 -0.65 1.08
CA ILE A 74 -12.73 0.75 0.70
C ILE A 74 -13.26 1.71 1.75
N GLN A 75 -14.50 1.52 2.23
CA GLN A 75 -15.11 2.40 3.22
C GLN A 75 -14.39 2.32 4.58
N SER A 76 -13.98 1.11 4.99
CA SER A 76 -13.17 0.92 6.19
C SER A 76 -11.83 1.64 6.08
N GLN A 77 -11.13 1.54 4.94
CA GLN A 77 -9.88 2.25 4.75
C GLN A 77 -10.11 3.76 4.74
N ARG A 78 -11.09 4.24 3.97
CA ARG A 78 -11.44 5.67 3.87
C ARG A 78 -11.68 6.30 5.24
N HIS A 79 -12.42 5.62 6.11
CA HIS A 79 -12.65 6.10 7.47
C HIS A 79 -11.34 6.27 8.24
N HIS A 80 -10.43 5.30 8.12
CA HIS A 80 -9.11 5.35 8.73
C HIS A 80 -8.26 6.51 8.16
N THR A 81 -8.23 6.67 6.83
CA THR A 81 -7.52 7.76 6.14
C THR A 81 -8.00 9.14 6.60
N LEU A 82 -9.33 9.34 6.65
CA LEU A 82 -9.92 10.62 7.06
C LEU A 82 -9.63 10.95 8.52
N LYS A 83 -9.67 9.95 9.40
CA LYS A 83 -9.32 10.11 10.81
C LYS A 83 -7.85 10.52 10.95
N ALA A 84 -6.94 9.83 10.27
CA ALA A 84 -5.51 10.17 10.28
C ALA A 84 -5.27 11.60 9.78
N MET A 85 -5.94 12.01 8.69
CA MET A 85 -5.84 13.37 8.15
C MET A 85 -6.32 14.43 9.14
N GLN A 86 -7.41 14.18 9.88
CA GLN A 86 -7.89 15.08 10.95
C GLN A 86 -6.88 15.18 12.09
N ASP A 87 -6.29 14.05 12.48
CA ASP A 87 -5.28 14.00 13.54
C ASP A 87 -4.01 14.79 13.15
N TYR A 88 -3.52 14.64 11.91
CA TYR A 88 -2.37 15.40 11.42
C TYR A 88 -2.69 16.90 11.25
N THR A 89 -3.90 17.24 10.81
CA THR A 89 -4.33 18.63 10.68
C THR A 89 -4.40 19.30 12.06
N ARG A 90 -4.84 18.57 13.09
CA ARG A 90 -4.81 19.05 14.48
C ARG A 90 -3.39 19.25 14.99
N LEU A 91 -2.48 18.31 14.71
CA LEU A 91 -1.06 18.45 15.06
C LEU A 91 -0.42 19.66 14.37
N LYS A 92 -0.69 19.86 13.07
CA LYS A 92 -0.24 21.04 12.33
C LYS A 92 -0.78 22.34 12.93
N ALA A 93 -2.07 22.39 13.28
CA ALA A 93 -2.67 23.58 13.89
C ALA A 93 -2.03 23.90 15.24
N GLN A 94 -1.72 22.89 16.05
CA GLN A 94 -1.01 23.07 17.33
C GLN A 94 0.42 23.58 17.12
N ALA A 95 1.15 23.05 16.13
CA ALA A 95 2.50 23.50 15.81
C ALA A 95 2.55 24.93 15.25
N LEU A 96 1.46 25.40 14.64
CA LEU A 96 1.33 26.76 14.09
C LEU A 96 0.67 27.75 15.06
N ALA A 97 0.29 27.32 16.25
CA ALA A 97 -0.31 28.21 17.25
C ALA A 97 0.66 29.32 17.69
N ASP A 98 1.96 29.02 17.65
CA ASP A 98 3.06 29.95 17.84
C ASP A 98 3.92 30.04 16.58
N VAL A 99 4.67 31.14 16.42
CA VAL A 99 5.67 31.24 15.34
C VAL A 99 6.80 30.25 15.63
N PRO A 100 7.19 29.38 14.68
CA PRO A 100 8.25 28.41 14.92
C PRO A 100 9.52 29.08 15.44
N ALA A 101 9.97 28.68 16.62
CA ALA A 101 11.07 29.33 17.34
C ALA A 101 12.44 28.83 16.85
N ASN A 102 12.50 27.64 16.24
CA ASN A 102 13.73 27.00 15.82
C ASN A 102 13.55 26.12 14.56
N ARG A 103 14.68 25.62 14.03
CA ARG A 103 14.70 24.78 12.81
C ARG A 103 14.06 23.41 13.01
N ASP A 104 14.09 22.87 14.23
CA ASP A 104 13.56 21.54 14.52
C ASP A 104 12.03 21.53 14.44
N GLU A 105 11.39 22.60 14.90
CA GLU A 105 9.95 22.81 14.76
C GLU A 105 9.52 22.92 13.29
N VAL A 106 10.31 23.59 12.46
CA VAL A 106 10.07 23.67 11.01
C VAL A 106 10.24 22.29 10.35
N ALA A 107 11.30 21.55 10.71
CA ALA A 107 11.53 20.21 10.18
C ALA A 107 10.39 19.25 10.57
N TRP A 108 9.92 19.32 11.81
CA TRP A 108 8.75 18.57 12.28
C TRP A 108 7.49 18.94 11.49
N LEU A 109 7.22 20.22 11.29
CA LEU A 109 6.06 20.69 10.53
C LEU A 109 6.05 20.13 9.10
N LEU A 110 7.20 20.13 8.42
CA LEU A 110 7.33 19.56 7.08
C LEU A 110 6.99 18.05 7.05
N VAL A 111 7.35 17.31 8.09
CA VAL A 111 6.98 15.88 8.22
C VAL A 111 5.46 15.74 8.38
N VAL A 112 4.84 16.54 9.25
CA VAL A 112 3.38 16.51 9.44
C VAL A 112 2.63 16.87 8.15
N GLU A 113 3.09 17.88 7.43
CA GLU A 113 2.51 18.28 6.14
C GLU A 113 2.63 17.16 5.10
N GLN A 114 3.77 16.48 5.04
CA GLN A 114 3.95 15.32 4.17
C GLN A 114 2.97 14.19 4.50
N LEU A 115 2.67 13.94 5.78
CA LEU A 115 1.68 12.95 6.19
C LEU A 115 0.25 13.33 5.76
N ILE A 116 -0.09 14.62 5.80
CA ILE A 116 -1.36 15.12 5.29
C ILE A 116 -1.45 14.86 3.78
N PHE A 117 -0.41 15.21 3.01
CA PHE A 117 -0.41 14.99 1.56
C PHE A 117 -0.51 13.50 1.19
N GLN A 118 0.10 12.61 1.97
CA GLN A 118 -0.04 11.17 1.77
C GLN A 118 -1.47 10.69 2.03
N ALA A 119 -2.09 11.11 3.14
CA ALA A 119 -3.48 10.75 3.46
C ALA A 119 -4.46 11.27 2.39
N GLU A 120 -4.22 12.49 1.89
CA GLU A 120 -4.99 13.05 0.81
C GLU A 120 -4.84 12.28 -0.51
N ALA A 121 -3.61 11.87 -0.86
CA ALA A 121 -3.35 11.07 -2.05
C ALA A 121 -4.04 9.70 -1.95
N GLU A 122 -3.98 9.06 -0.78
CA GLU A 122 -4.68 7.81 -0.49
C GLU A 122 -6.20 7.98 -0.64
N ALA A 123 -6.79 9.03 -0.08
CA ALA A 123 -8.23 9.29 -0.20
C ALA A 123 -8.67 9.44 -1.67
N ARG A 124 -7.93 10.22 -2.46
CA ARG A 124 -8.19 10.40 -3.90
C ARG A 124 -8.04 9.10 -4.69
N TRP A 125 -7.08 8.26 -4.29
CA TRP A 125 -6.89 6.95 -4.92
C TRP A 125 -8.01 5.97 -4.56
N LEU A 126 -8.50 5.97 -3.32
CA LEU A 126 -9.68 5.20 -2.91
C LEU A 126 -10.95 5.62 -3.68
N ASP A 127 -11.16 6.92 -3.88
CA ASP A 127 -12.24 7.45 -4.74
C ASP A 127 -12.13 6.92 -6.17
N HIS A 128 -10.91 6.90 -6.72
CA HIS A 128 -10.67 6.33 -8.04
C HIS A 128 -11.01 4.84 -8.08
N CYS A 129 -10.57 4.05 -7.10
CA CYS A 129 -10.88 2.62 -7.00
C CYS A 129 -12.39 2.36 -6.92
N GLU A 130 -13.11 3.09 -6.08
CA GLU A 130 -14.58 2.98 -5.95
C GLU A 130 -15.28 3.26 -7.28
N SER A 131 -14.88 4.34 -7.99
CA SER A 131 -15.44 4.68 -9.30
C SER A 131 -15.20 3.60 -10.37
N ARG A 132 -14.09 2.87 -10.28
CA ARG A 132 -13.78 1.76 -11.22
C ARG A 132 -14.60 0.52 -10.91
N LEU A 133 -14.85 0.23 -9.64
CA LEU A 133 -15.65 -0.93 -9.22
C LEU A 133 -17.12 -0.77 -9.57
N VAL A 134 -17.69 0.44 -9.40
CA VAL A 134 -19.06 0.73 -9.84
C VAL A 134 -19.23 0.44 -11.33
N ARG A 135 -18.28 0.89 -12.17
CA ARG A 135 -18.30 0.63 -13.61
C ARG A 135 -18.17 -0.86 -13.97
N LEU A 136 -17.35 -1.61 -13.24
CA LEU A 136 -17.24 -3.07 -13.45
C LEU A 136 -18.54 -3.79 -13.11
N ALA A 137 -19.21 -3.41 -12.03
CA ALA A 137 -20.50 -3.97 -11.64
C ALA A 137 -21.60 -3.65 -12.66
N GLU A 138 -21.65 -2.42 -13.18
CA GLU A 138 -22.58 -2.01 -14.24
C GLU A 138 -22.34 -2.77 -15.55
N ALA A 139 -21.08 -2.96 -15.95
CA ALA A 139 -20.71 -3.74 -17.13
C ALA A 139 -21.15 -5.21 -17.01
N ALA A 140 -20.90 -5.85 -15.85
CA ALA A 140 -21.32 -7.22 -15.59
C ALA A 140 -22.86 -7.38 -15.57
N ALA A 141 -23.60 -6.37 -15.12
CA ALA A 141 -25.06 -6.37 -15.17
C ALA A 141 -25.63 -6.21 -16.59
N THR A 142 -24.84 -5.67 -17.52
CA THR A 142 -25.24 -5.41 -18.92
C THR A 142 -24.81 -6.54 -19.86
N GLU A 143 -23.94 -7.46 -19.42
CA GLU A 143 -23.63 -8.67 -20.19
C GLU A 143 -24.89 -9.55 -20.30
N PRO A 144 -25.36 -9.88 -21.52
CA PRO A 144 -26.49 -10.76 -21.68
C PRO A 144 -26.14 -12.11 -21.07
N SER A 145 -26.96 -12.56 -20.13
CA SER A 145 -26.92 -13.93 -19.63
C SER A 145 -26.92 -14.86 -20.85
N ALA A 146 -25.79 -15.52 -21.11
CA ALA A 146 -25.70 -16.50 -22.18
C ALA A 146 -26.81 -17.51 -21.96
N GLU A 147 -27.81 -17.50 -22.85
CA GLU A 147 -28.95 -18.41 -22.79
C GLU A 147 -28.43 -19.84 -22.59
N PRO A 148 -29.08 -20.65 -21.73
CA PRO A 148 -28.82 -22.07 -21.70
C PRO A 148 -29.14 -22.62 -23.10
N GLY A 149 -28.09 -22.96 -23.85
CA GLY A 149 -28.25 -23.55 -25.18
C GLY A 149 -29.23 -24.73 -25.10
N PRO A 150 -30.14 -24.87 -26.09
CA PRO A 150 -31.25 -25.80 -25.98
C PRO A 150 -30.72 -27.21 -25.76
N ALA A 151 -31.25 -27.84 -24.70
CA ALA A 151 -31.00 -29.23 -24.36
C ALA A 151 -31.15 -30.09 -25.62
N ALA A 152 -30.05 -30.68 -26.06
CA ALA A 152 -30.05 -31.66 -27.14
C ALA A 152 -30.91 -32.85 -26.69
N THR A 153 -32.15 -32.87 -27.17
CA THR A 153 -33.09 -33.98 -27.01
C THR A 153 -32.43 -35.24 -27.56
N ARG A 154 -32.05 -36.16 -26.69
CA ARG A 154 -31.67 -37.52 -27.05
C ARG A 154 -32.89 -38.20 -27.67
N GLY A 155 -32.93 -38.29 -29.00
CA GLY A 155 -33.83 -39.16 -29.75
C GLY A 155 -33.37 -40.62 -29.71
N PRO A 156 -34.29 -41.60 -29.84
CA PRO A 156 -34.15 -42.91 -29.24
C PRO A 156 -33.22 -43.87 -29.99
N ALA A 157 -32.65 -44.81 -29.22
CA ALA A 157 -31.87 -45.94 -29.70
C ALA A 157 -32.68 -46.79 -30.69
N ARG A 158 -32.16 -46.94 -31.90
CA ARG A 158 -32.67 -47.87 -32.90
C ARG A 158 -32.27 -49.28 -32.50
N ALA A 159 -33.26 -50.08 -32.14
CA ALA A 159 -33.12 -51.49 -31.81
C ALA A 159 -32.50 -52.28 -32.98
N LEU A 160 -31.36 -52.92 -32.73
CA LEU A 160 -30.87 -54.03 -33.53
C LEU A 160 -31.61 -55.30 -33.07
N THR A 161 -32.69 -55.64 -33.76
CA THR A 161 -33.28 -56.97 -33.69
C THR A 161 -32.37 -57.95 -34.40
N GLY A 162 -31.80 -58.86 -33.63
CA GLY A 162 -31.12 -60.03 -34.17
C GLY A 162 -32.08 -60.92 -34.95
N ARG A 163 -31.58 -61.51 -36.04
CA ARG A 163 -32.18 -62.71 -36.62
C ARG A 163 -31.09 -63.74 -36.89
N THR A 164 -31.06 -64.73 -36.02
CA THR A 164 -30.35 -65.99 -36.14
C THR A 164 -31.03 -66.90 -37.17
N ARG A 165 -30.25 -67.51 -38.08
CA ARG A 165 -30.37 -68.91 -38.61
C ARG A 165 -29.30 -69.08 -39.70
N SER A 166 -28.22 -69.85 -39.50
CA SER A 166 -28.09 -71.32 -39.44
C SER A 166 -28.04 -72.01 -40.81
N GLN A 167 -27.04 -72.92 -40.92
CA GLN A 167 -26.83 -74.03 -41.87
C GLN A 167 -25.79 -73.75 -42.96
N ARG A 168 -24.87 -74.65 -43.28
CA ARG A 168 -24.42 -75.96 -42.77
C ARG A 168 -23.05 -76.22 -43.40
#